data_AF-A0A9X6AEY9-F1
#
_entry.id   AF-A0A9X6AEY9-F1
#
_cell.length_a   1.000
_cell.length_b   1.000
_cell.length_c   1.000
_cell.angle_alpha   90.00
_cell.angle_beta   90.00
_cell.angle_gamma   90.00
#
_symmetry.space_group_name_H-M   'P 1'
#
loop_
_entity.id
_entity.type
_entity.pdbx_description
1 polymer ?
#
loop_
_entity_poly.entity_id
_entity_poly.type
_entity_poly.pdbx_seq_one_letter_code
_entity_poly.pdbx_strand_id
1 'polypeptide(L)' 'MTTDLRGRSYLSELDFTAAEIHHLLDLAADLKAAKCSGTEQPRLTGKHLALIFEKTSTRTRCAF' A
#
# COMPACT_ATOMS: atom_id res chain seq x y z
N MET A 1 -15.10 11.15 7.69
CA MET A 1 -14.70 11.71 6.39
C MET A 1 -14.21 10.57 5.54
N THR A 2 -14.71 10.42 4.31
CA THR A 2 -14.29 9.36 3.38
C THR A 2 -12.97 9.76 2.72
N THR A 3 -11.92 9.02 3.04
CA THR A 3 -10.56 9.25 2.54
C THR A 3 -10.37 8.50 1.21
N ASP A 4 -10.79 9.10 0.08
CA ASP A 4 -10.63 8.47 -1.23
C ASP A 4 -9.23 8.75 -1.80
N LEU A 5 -8.41 7.70 -1.90
CA LEU A 5 -7.03 7.76 -2.44
C LEU A 5 -6.93 7.16 -3.85
N ARG A 6 -8.04 6.85 -4.51
CA ARG A 6 -8.02 6.23 -5.85
C ARG A 6 -7.38 7.17 -6.88
N GLY A 7 -6.47 6.61 -7.68
CA GLY A 7 -5.77 7.33 -8.75
C GLY A 7 -4.68 8.30 -8.25
N ARG A 8 -4.37 8.30 -6.95
CA ARG A 8 -3.36 9.18 -6.36
C ARG A 8 -1.98 8.53 -6.36
N SER A 9 -0.96 9.30 -6.71
CA SER A 9 0.44 8.90 -6.60
C SER A 9 0.96 9.12 -5.17
N TYR A 10 1.83 8.21 -4.70
CA TYR A 10 2.55 8.35 -3.44
C TYR A 10 4.01 8.70 -3.76
N LEU A 11 4.37 10.00 -3.69
CA LEU A 11 5.73 10.48 -3.99
C LEU A 11 6.45 10.91 -2.71
N SER A 12 5.78 11.66 -1.84
CA SER A 12 6.23 11.98 -0.48
C SER A 12 5.07 11.91 0.51
N GLU A 13 5.38 11.62 1.76
CA GLU A 13 4.49 11.72 2.92
C GLU A 13 3.92 13.14 3.12
N LEU A 14 4.63 14.18 2.67
CA LEU A 14 4.17 15.58 2.76
C LEU A 14 3.00 15.87 1.81
N ASP A 15 2.77 15.01 0.82
CA ASP A 15 1.65 15.13 -0.09
C ASP A 15 0.33 14.68 0.55
N PHE A 16 0.36 14.16 1.78
CA PHE A 16 -0.78 13.57 2.47
C PHE A 16 -1.12 14.32 3.75
N THR A 17 -2.42 14.39 4.06
CA THR A 17 -2.88 14.86 5.36
C THR A 17 -2.66 13.80 6.44
N ALA A 18 -2.61 14.22 7.71
CA ALA A 18 -2.50 13.28 8.83
C ALA A 18 -3.62 12.21 8.80
N ALA A 19 -4.86 12.60 8.46
CA ALA A 19 -5.98 11.67 8.36
C ALA A 19 -5.80 10.63 7.25
N GLU A 20 -5.18 11.00 6.13
CA GLU A 20 -4.84 10.09 5.03
C GLU A 20 -3.76 9.09 5.43
N ILE A 21 -2.72 9.56 6.14
CA ILE A 21 -1.68 8.68 6.67
C ILE A 21 -2.25 7.72 7.70
N HIS A 22 -3.08 8.19 8.64
CA HIS A 22 -3.76 7.31 9.60
C HIS A 22 -4.62 6.26 8.90
N HIS A 23 -5.37 6.64 7.88
CA HIS A 23 -6.15 5.69 7.08
C HIS A 23 -5.27 4.60 6.43
N LEU A 24 -4.11 4.96 5.88
CA LEU A 24 -3.16 3.99 5.31
C LEU A 24 -2.57 3.07 6.38
N LEU A 25 -2.28 3.59 7.58
CA LEU A 25 -1.77 2.80 8.71
C LEU A 25 -2.80 1.79 9.22
N ASP A 26 -4.06 2.21 9.36
CA ASP A 26 -5.17 1.33 9.76
C ASP A 26 -5.36 0.22 8.73
N LEU A 27 -5.37 0.56 7.43
CA LEU A 27 -5.46 -0.42 6.35
C LEU A 27 -4.30 -1.42 6.37
N ALA A 28 -3.06 -0.95 6.62
CA ALA A 28 -1.90 -1.83 6.73
C ALA A 28 -2.01 -2.79 7.91
N ALA A 29 -2.53 -2.33 9.05
CA ALA A 29 -2.78 -3.17 10.23
C ALA A 29 -3.80 -4.26 9.93
N ASP A 30 -4.92 -3.91 9.27
CA ASP A 30 -5.96 -4.86 8.89
C ASP A 30 -5.45 -5.93 7.92
N LEU A 31 -4.72 -5.51 6.88
CA LEU A 31 -4.13 -6.45 5.91
C LEU A 31 -3.13 -7.39 6.57
N LYS A 32 -2.30 -6.88 7.50
CA LYS A 32 -1.37 -7.70 8.28
C LYS A 32 -2.11 -8.71 9.16
N ALA A 33 -3.19 -8.30 9.83
CA ALA A 33 -4.00 -9.18 10.66
C ALA A 33 -4.71 -10.28 9.84
N ALA A 34 -5.28 -9.91 8.68
CA ALA A 34 -5.91 -10.86 7.75
C ALA A 34 -4.91 -11.89 7.22
N LYS A 35 -3.70 -11.46 6.83
CA LYS A 35 -2.63 -12.37 6.40
C LYS A 35 -2.19 -13.30 7.53
N CYS A 36 -2.04 -12.78 8.75
CA CYS A 36 -1.62 -13.57 9.91
C CYS A 36 -2.66 -14.61 10.34
N SER A 37 -3.95 -14.30 10.18
CA SER A 37 -5.06 -15.22 10.47
C SER A 37 -5.42 -16.14 9.31
N GLY A 38 -4.78 -15.99 8.16
CA GLY A 38 -5.05 -16.80 6.96
C GLY A 38 -6.35 -16.44 6.24
N THR A 39 -6.96 -15.28 6.55
CA THR A 39 -8.22 -14.80 5.95
C THR A 39 -8.00 -13.68 4.94
N GLU A 40 -6.83 -13.65 4.31
CA GLU A 40 -6.54 -12.65 3.28
C GLU A 40 -7.46 -12.79 2.08
N GLN A 41 -7.86 -11.65 1.50
CA GLN A 41 -8.75 -11.62 0.34
C GLN A 41 -8.00 -11.05 -0.88
N PRO A 42 -8.07 -11.70 -2.05
CA PRO A 42 -7.46 -11.18 -3.27
C PRO A 42 -8.22 -9.94 -3.75
N ARG A 43 -7.60 -8.76 -3.63
CA ARG A 43 -8.21 -7.46 -3.98
C ARG A 43 -7.79 -6.90 -5.34
N LEU A 44 -6.67 -7.36 -5.90
CA LEU A 44 -6.03 -6.79 -7.10
C LEU A 44 -5.96 -7.78 -8.27
N THR A 45 -6.86 -8.76 -8.32
CA THR A 45 -6.93 -9.75 -9.39
C THR A 45 -7.08 -9.07 -10.76
N GLY A 46 -6.23 -9.45 -11.72
CA GLY A 46 -6.22 -8.87 -13.07
C GLY A 46 -5.54 -7.49 -13.18
N LYS A 47 -4.87 -7.01 -12.13
CA LYS A 47 -4.02 -5.82 -12.18
C LYS A 47 -2.55 -6.23 -12.32
N HIS A 48 -1.78 -5.40 -13.03
CA HIS A 48 -0.35 -5.60 -13.25
C HIS A 48 0.44 -4.41 -12.68
N LEU A 49 1.60 -4.69 -12.09
CA LEU A 49 2.52 -3.69 -11.54
C LEU A 49 3.85 -3.75 -12.29
N ALA A 50 4.37 -2.59 -12.70
CA ALA A 50 5.70 -2.45 -13.27
C ALA A 50 6.66 -1.87 -12.20
N LEU A 51 7.76 -2.57 -11.93
CA LEU A 51 8.76 -2.16 -10.94
C LEU A 51 10.04 -1.70 -11.66
N ILE A 52 10.38 -0.42 -11.54
CA ILE A 52 11.56 0.18 -12.16
C ILE A 52 12.56 0.52 -11.04
N PHE A 53 13.76 -0.07 -11.10
CA PHE A 53 14.84 0.16 -10.14
C PHE A 53 16.08 0.68 -10.85
N GLU A 54 16.47 1.92 -10.58
CA GLU A 54 17.77 2.46 -11.04
C GLU A 54 18.93 1.93 -10.19
N LYS A 55 18.70 1.79 -8.88
CA LYS A 55 19.65 1.19 -7.92
C LYS A 55 19.09 -0.12 -7.39
N THR A 56 19.96 -1.10 -7.20
CA THR A 56 19.56 -2.41 -6.67
C THR A 56 19.11 -2.30 -5.22
N SER A 57 17.87 -2.73 -4.95
CA SER A 57 17.31 -2.82 -3.59
C SER A 57 16.48 -4.09 -3.42
N THR A 58 17.04 -5.09 -2.73
CA THR A 58 16.38 -6.38 -2.51
C THR A 58 15.14 -6.25 -1.63
N ARG A 59 15.22 -5.42 -0.57
CA ARG A 59 14.12 -5.29 0.39
C ARG A 59 12.92 -4.59 -0.22
N THR A 60 13.16 -3.53 -1.00
CA THR A 60 12.09 -2.80 -1.68
C THR A 60 11.42 -3.69 -2.73
N ARG A 61 12.20 -4.41 -3.54
CA ARG A 61 11.65 -5.31 -4.56
C ARG A 61 10.81 -6.45 -3.99
N CYS A 62 11.16 -7.00 -2.83
CA CYS A 62 10.39 -8.07 -2.21
C CYS A 62 9.16 -7.58 -1.42
N ALA A 63 9.08 -6.28 -1.12
CA ALA A 63 7.96 -5.69 -0.37
C ALA A 63 6.80 -5.26 -1.28
N PHE A 64 7.09 -4.90 -2.54
CA PHE A 64 6.10 -4.67 -3.60
C PHE A 64 5.71 -5.98 -4.28
#